data_AF-A0A9Q4KZ25-F1
#
_entry.id   AF-A0A9Q4KZ25-F1
#
_cell.length_a   1.000
_cell.length_b   1.000
_cell.length_c   1.000
_cell.angle_alpha   90.00
_cell.angle_beta   90.00
_cell.angle_gamma   90.00
#
_symmetry.space_group_name_H-M   'P 1'
#
loop_
_entity.id
_entity.type
_entity.pdbx_description
1 polymer ?
#
loop_
_entity_poly.entity_id
_entity_poly.type
_entity_poly.pdbx_seq_one_letter_code
_entity_poly.pdbx_strand_id
1 'polypeptide(L)'
;MVDTDTFVPDAVAEIGDEIGDANAVIALSGGVDSSVAAALAYEAIGDRLTPVYVDTGLMRKGETDQIRETFDYMDSLRIVDAKDRFLEALGGTTDPEEKREIIGEQFIREFEREAKDADADYLVQGTIYPDRIESEGGIKSHHNVGGLPEIVDFEGIVEPVRDLYKDEVREVARHLGLDELVAERMPFPGPGLAVRIIGEITEEKLEVAREANHVVEEELEEYEPWQALAAVIGKATGVKGDNRVHGWVVSVRSVESRDGMTARAQEIDWDTLQRIQSRITGSHENVARVVYDVTHKPPATIEYE
;
A
#
# COMPACT_ATOMS: atom_id res chain seq x y z
N MET A 1 -10.51 1.92 22.66
CA MET A 1 -9.22 2.38 23.19
C MET A 1 -8.60 1.17 23.83
N VAL A 2 -7.66 0.62 23.08
CA VAL A 2 -6.93 -0.59 23.46
C VAL A 2 -5.97 -0.20 24.59
N ASP A 3 -5.89 -1.03 25.63
CA ASP A 3 -4.84 -0.88 26.64
C ASP A 3 -3.60 -1.58 26.11
N THR A 4 -2.73 -0.82 25.44
CA THR A 4 -1.54 -1.36 24.77
C THR A 4 -0.57 -2.07 25.72
N ASP A 5 -0.50 -1.64 26.98
CA ASP A 5 0.40 -2.25 27.99
C ASP A 5 -0.03 -3.67 28.36
N THR A 6 -1.33 -3.97 28.20
CA THR A 6 -1.88 -5.31 28.42
C THR A 6 -1.97 -6.09 27.10
N PHE A 7 -2.43 -5.44 26.03
CA PHE A 7 -2.67 -6.09 24.75
C PHE A 7 -1.39 -6.66 24.12
N VAL A 8 -0.29 -5.89 24.10
CA VAL A 8 0.95 -6.33 23.43
C VAL A 8 1.52 -7.61 24.06
N PRO A 9 1.72 -7.70 25.40
CA PRO A 9 2.17 -8.94 26.03
C PRO A 9 1.24 -10.12 25.80
N ASP A 10 -0.08 -9.91 25.86
CA ASP A 10 -1.08 -10.97 25.65
C ASP A 10 -1.04 -11.49 24.21
N ALA A 11 -0.96 -10.60 23.21
CA ALA A 11 -0.84 -10.96 21.80
C ALA A 11 0.47 -11.71 21.51
N VAL A 12 1.60 -11.24 22.06
CA VAL A 12 2.90 -11.92 21.93
C VAL A 12 2.86 -13.33 22.51
N ALA A 13 2.23 -13.51 23.68
CA ALA A 13 2.05 -14.82 24.30
C ALA A 13 1.14 -15.74 23.46
N GLU A 14 0.01 -15.23 22.96
CA GLU A 14 -0.91 -16.00 22.11
C GLU A 14 -0.23 -16.47 20.81
N ILE A 15 0.53 -15.59 20.15
CA ILE A 15 1.29 -15.96 18.94
C ILE A 15 2.32 -17.05 19.25
N GLY A 16 3.06 -16.90 20.35
CA GLY A 16 4.07 -17.89 20.77
C GLY A 16 3.47 -19.26 21.08
N ASP A 17 2.33 -19.29 21.77
CA ASP A 17 1.61 -20.53 22.09
C ASP A 17 1.00 -21.20 20.84
N GLU A 18 0.51 -20.42 19.89
CA GLU A 18 -0.13 -20.93 18.66
C GLU A 18 0.89 -21.48 17.64
N ILE A 19 2.01 -20.78 17.43
CA ILE A 19 3.06 -21.17 16.47
C ILE A 19 4.03 -22.18 17.09
N GLY A 20 4.23 -22.14 18.42
CA GLY A 20 5.13 -23.08 19.11
C GLY A 20 6.58 -22.95 18.62
N ASP A 21 7.13 -24.05 18.10
CA ASP A 21 8.50 -24.15 17.54
C ASP A 21 8.53 -24.09 16.00
N ALA A 22 7.37 -23.89 15.34
CA ALA A 22 7.27 -23.85 13.88
C ALA A 22 7.82 -22.54 13.28
N ASN A 23 7.98 -22.52 11.95
CA ASN A 23 8.33 -21.31 11.21
C ASN A 23 7.07 -20.62 10.70
N ALA A 24 7.11 -19.29 10.60
CA ALA A 24 6.01 -18.50 10.08
C ALA A 24 6.46 -17.50 9.04
N VAL A 25 5.54 -17.09 8.17
CA VAL A 25 5.77 -16.06 7.14
C VAL A 25 4.72 -14.97 7.23
N ILE A 26 5.09 -13.74 6.88
CA ILE A 26 4.15 -12.62 6.76
C ILE A 26 4.45 -11.79 5.52
N ALA A 27 3.40 -11.39 4.80
CA ALA A 27 3.50 -10.40 3.73
C ALA A 27 3.56 -8.99 4.33
N LEU A 28 4.70 -8.31 4.18
CA LEU A 28 4.84 -6.90 4.51
C LEU A 28 4.35 -6.05 3.34
N SER A 29 3.22 -5.37 3.54
CA SER A 29 2.64 -4.46 2.52
C SER A 29 3.16 -3.02 2.63
N GLY A 30 3.82 -2.68 3.74
CA GLY A 30 4.14 -1.29 4.14
C GLY A 30 2.96 -0.51 4.72
N GLY A 31 1.78 -1.13 4.84
CA GLY A 31 0.67 -0.64 5.64
C GLY A 31 0.87 -0.89 7.14
N VAL A 32 0.17 -0.10 7.97
CA VAL A 32 0.27 -0.19 9.43
C VAL A 32 -0.14 -1.56 9.97
N ASP A 33 -1.16 -2.22 9.40
CA ASP A 33 -1.70 -3.47 9.96
C ASP A 33 -0.71 -4.64 9.81
N SER A 34 -0.14 -4.83 8.61
CA SER A 34 0.90 -5.84 8.38
C SER A 34 2.18 -5.52 9.16
N SER A 35 2.49 -4.24 9.38
CA SER A 35 3.66 -3.80 10.12
C SER A 35 3.55 -4.14 11.61
N VAL A 36 2.40 -3.86 12.21
CA VAL A 36 2.10 -4.23 13.60
C VAL A 36 2.08 -5.74 13.78
N ALA A 37 1.41 -6.47 12.89
CA ALA A 37 1.37 -7.93 12.96
C ALA A 37 2.78 -8.55 12.84
N ALA A 38 3.63 -8.02 11.97
CA ALA A 38 5.02 -8.47 11.84
C ALA A 38 5.84 -8.17 13.10
N ALA A 39 5.71 -6.97 13.67
CA ALA A 39 6.42 -6.59 14.89
C ALA A 39 6.01 -7.47 16.09
N LEU A 40 4.71 -7.69 16.29
CA LEU A 40 4.20 -8.58 17.35
C LEU A 40 4.68 -10.02 17.16
N ALA A 41 4.61 -10.53 15.93
CA ALA A 41 5.07 -11.89 15.65
C ALA A 41 6.58 -12.04 15.82
N TYR A 42 7.38 -11.05 15.42
CA TYR A 42 8.82 -11.08 15.61
C TYR A 42 9.21 -11.03 17.09
N GLU A 43 8.51 -10.24 17.90
CA GLU A 43 8.69 -10.23 19.35
C GLU A 43 8.37 -11.60 19.98
N ALA A 44 7.38 -12.32 19.44
CA ALA A 44 6.99 -13.65 19.92
C ALA A 44 7.93 -14.79 19.53
N ILE A 45 8.37 -14.84 18.26
CA ILE A 45 9.08 -16.01 17.71
C ILE A 45 10.46 -15.71 17.11
N GLY A 46 10.88 -14.44 17.08
CA GLY A 46 12.18 -13.99 16.56
C GLY A 46 12.41 -14.39 15.11
N ASP A 47 13.62 -14.89 14.82
CA ASP A 47 14.08 -15.26 13.48
C ASP A 47 13.29 -16.40 12.81
N ARG A 48 12.36 -17.05 13.52
CA ARG A 48 11.42 -18.03 12.93
C ARG A 48 10.29 -17.36 12.16
N LEU A 49 10.06 -16.07 12.37
CA LEU A 49 9.25 -15.27 11.47
C LEU A 49 10.10 -14.87 10.27
N THR A 50 9.62 -15.11 9.06
CA THR A 50 10.16 -14.55 7.82
C THR A 50 9.21 -13.47 7.28
N PRO A 51 9.47 -12.19 7.51
CA PRO A 51 8.76 -11.12 6.82
C PRO A 51 9.19 -11.04 5.36
N VAL A 52 8.23 -10.95 4.45
CA VAL A 52 8.46 -10.88 3.00
C VAL A 52 7.85 -9.60 2.46
N TYR A 53 8.70 -8.68 2.00
CA TYR A 53 8.31 -7.50 1.24
C TYR A 53 8.60 -7.73 -0.24
N VAL A 54 7.58 -7.67 -1.10
CA VAL A 54 7.74 -7.79 -2.55
C VAL A 54 7.75 -6.39 -3.16
N ASP A 55 8.90 -5.95 -3.65
CA ASP A 55 9.00 -4.74 -4.45
C ASP A 55 8.44 -5.02 -5.85
N THR A 56 7.17 -4.69 -6.02
CA THR A 56 6.43 -4.81 -7.28
C THR A 56 6.87 -3.77 -8.31
N GLY A 57 7.67 -2.77 -7.90
CA GLY A 57 7.92 -1.56 -8.67
C GLY A 57 6.71 -0.62 -8.74
N LEU A 58 5.55 -0.98 -8.21
CA LEU A 58 4.33 -0.17 -8.24
C LEU A 58 4.15 0.66 -6.96
N MET A 59 5.14 0.66 -6.08
CA MET A 59 5.09 1.32 -4.79
C MET A 59 5.47 2.80 -4.88
N ARG A 60 5.22 3.54 -3.79
CA ARG A 60 5.59 4.94 -3.62
C ARG A 60 7.09 5.14 -3.72
N LYS A 61 7.50 6.40 -3.92
CA LYS A 61 8.91 6.77 -3.90
C LYS A 61 9.52 6.46 -2.53
N GLY A 62 10.66 5.76 -2.53
CA GLY A 62 11.38 5.43 -1.30
C GLY A 62 10.75 4.35 -0.41
N GLU A 63 9.64 3.72 -0.84
CA GLU A 63 8.93 2.71 -0.04
C GLU A 63 9.86 1.58 0.43
N THR A 64 10.58 0.98 -0.51
CA THR A 64 11.43 -0.18 -0.23
C THR A 64 12.59 0.16 0.71
N ASP A 65 13.16 1.35 0.57
CA ASP A 65 14.23 1.82 1.45
C ASP A 65 13.71 2.08 2.86
N GLN A 66 12.50 2.68 2.97
CA GLN A 66 11.84 2.87 4.26
C GLN A 66 11.50 1.54 4.93
N ILE A 67 11.02 0.54 4.18
CA ILE A 67 10.77 -0.80 4.73
C ILE A 67 12.06 -1.44 5.24
N ARG A 68 13.15 -1.31 4.48
CA ARG A 68 14.46 -1.81 4.89
C ARG A 68 14.95 -1.15 6.18
N GLU A 69 14.76 0.16 6.33
CA GLU A 69 15.18 0.92 7.50
C GLU A 69 14.30 0.59 8.72
N THR A 70 12.98 0.60 8.57
CA THR A 70 12.03 0.34 9.66
C THR A 70 12.17 -1.06 10.26
N PHE A 71 12.50 -2.06 9.43
CA PHE A 71 12.57 -3.46 9.83
C PHE A 71 14.02 -4.01 9.79
N ASP A 72 15.02 -3.15 9.89
CA ASP A 72 16.44 -3.54 9.82
C ASP A 72 16.87 -4.50 10.94
N TYR A 73 16.16 -4.49 12.06
CA TYR A 73 16.37 -5.36 13.22
C TYR A 73 15.86 -6.80 13.02
N MET A 74 15.17 -7.07 11.91
CA MET A 74 14.68 -8.39 11.53
C MET A 74 15.66 -9.03 10.54
N ASP A 75 16.64 -9.80 11.02
CA ASP A 75 17.66 -10.43 10.15
C ASP A 75 17.05 -11.39 9.10
N SER A 76 15.84 -11.91 9.38
CA SER A 76 15.06 -12.78 8.50
C SER A 76 14.25 -12.05 7.42
N LEU A 77 14.23 -10.71 7.41
CA LEU A 77 13.48 -9.92 6.43
C LEU A 77 13.96 -10.20 5.00
N ARG A 78 13.02 -10.57 4.13
CA ARG A 78 13.25 -10.77 2.69
C ARG A 78 12.65 -9.63 1.90
N ILE A 79 13.51 -8.89 1.19
CA ILE A 79 13.11 -7.91 0.17
C ILE A 79 13.28 -8.56 -1.20
N VAL A 80 12.15 -8.80 -1.87
CA VAL A 80 12.11 -9.43 -3.19
C VAL A 80 12.00 -8.35 -4.26
N ASP A 81 13.03 -8.21 -5.10
CA ASP A 81 12.93 -7.38 -6.31
C ASP A 81 12.14 -8.12 -7.39
N ALA A 82 10.93 -7.63 -7.66
CA ALA A 82 10.00 -8.20 -8.63
C ALA A 82 9.53 -7.20 -9.69
N LYS A 83 10.05 -5.97 -9.71
CA LYS A 83 9.61 -4.88 -10.61
C LYS A 83 9.48 -5.36 -12.05
N ASP A 84 10.55 -5.95 -12.61
CA ASP A 84 10.57 -6.35 -14.02
C ASP A 84 9.52 -7.43 -14.32
N ARG A 85 9.28 -8.37 -13.39
CA ARG A 85 8.29 -9.44 -13.55
C ARG A 85 6.86 -8.89 -13.53
N PHE A 86 6.58 -7.93 -12.66
CA PHE A 86 5.28 -7.26 -12.62
C PHE A 86 5.04 -6.41 -13.87
N LEU A 87 6.03 -5.65 -14.32
CA LEU A 87 5.91 -4.82 -15.53
C LEU A 87 5.79 -5.66 -16.80
N GLU A 88 6.49 -6.78 -16.90
CA GLU A 88 6.34 -7.73 -18.01
C GLU A 88 4.93 -8.34 -18.02
N ALA A 89 4.43 -8.78 -16.86
CA ALA A 89 3.09 -9.35 -16.75
C ALA A 89 1.96 -8.36 -17.08
N LEU A 90 2.16 -7.07 -16.80
CA LEU A 90 1.21 -5.99 -17.09
C LEU A 90 1.31 -5.44 -18.52
N GLY A 91 2.28 -5.92 -19.32
CA GLY A 91 2.53 -5.40 -20.66
C GLY A 91 1.30 -5.45 -21.57
N GLY A 92 0.88 -4.31 -22.10
CA GLY A 92 -0.30 -4.20 -22.96
C GLY A 92 -1.65 -4.23 -22.26
N THR A 93 -1.73 -4.48 -20.95
CA THR A 93 -2.99 -4.54 -20.21
C THR A 93 -3.51 -3.13 -19.93
N THR A 94 -4.77 -2.88 -20.31
CA THR A 94 -5.43 -1.58 -20.09
C THR A 94 -6.65 -1.65 -19.18
N ASP A 95 -7.27 -2.82 -19.07
CA ASP A 95 -8.47 -3.02 -18.26
C ASP A 95 -8.11 -2.97 -16.76
N PRO A 96 -8.79 -2.15 -15.95
CA PRO A 96 -8.54 -2.05 -14.51
C PRO A 96 -8.62 -3.36 -13.73
N GLU A 97 -9.64 -4.17 -14.00
CA GLU A 97 -9.86 -5.43 -13.27
C GLU A 97 -8.81 -6.45 -13.67
N GLU A 98 -8.48 -6.54 -14.96
CA GLU A 98 -7.40 -7.39 -15.44
C GLU A 98 -6.03 -6.99 -14.84
N LYS A 99 -5.75 -5.68 -14.70
CA LYS A 99 -4.55 -5.21 -13.96
C LYS A 99 -4.54 -5.73 -12.53
N ARG A 100 -5.67 -5.65 -11.82
CA ARG A 100 -5.80 -6.12 -10.43
C ARG A 100 -5.57 -7.62 -10.32
N GLU A 101 -6.19 -8.40 -11.20
CA GLU A 101 -6.03 -9.86 -11.25
C GLU A 101 -4.56 -10.25 -11.49
N ILE A 102 -3.91 -9.66 -12.49
CA ILE A 102 -2.49 -9.93 -12.81
C ILE A 102 -1.60 -9.60 -11.61
N ILE A 103 -1.77 -8.43 -11.01
CA ILE A 103 -0.94 -8.01 -9.86
C ILE A 103 -1.16 -8.94 -8.67
N GLY A 104 -2.41 -9.29 -8.36
CA GLY A 104 -2.74 -10.23 -7.30
C GLY A 104 -2.08 -11.59 -7.52
N GLU A 105 -2.22 -12.15 -8.72
CA GLU A 105 -1.63 -13.44 -9.07
C GLU A 105 -0.10 -13.42 -9.00
N GLN A 106 0.56 -12.39 -9.55
CA GLN A 106 2.02 -12.28 -9.48
C GLN A 106 2.51 -12.13 -8.04
N PHE A 107 1.83 -11.32 -7.22
CA PHE A 107 2.18 -11.15 -5.81
C PHE A 107 2.11 -12.48 -5.06
N ILE A 108 1.03 -13.23 -5.27
CA ILE A 108 0.86 -14.53 -4.64
C ILE A 108 1.98 -15.49 -5.06
N ARG A 109 2.31 -15.57 -6.35
CA ARG A 109 3.40 -16.43 -6.84
C ARG A 109 4.76 -16.08 -6.21
N GLU A 110 5.08 -14.79 -6.09
CA GLU A 110 6.32 -14.35 -5.45
C GLU A 110 6.33 -14.70 -3.96
N PHE A 111 5.21 -14.44 -3.27
CA PHE A 111 5.08 -14.75 -1.85
C PHE A 111 5.16 -16.26 -1.56
N GLU A 112 4.50 -17.09 -2.38
CA GLU A 112 4.57 -18.55 -2.25
C GLU A 112 5.99 -19.11 -2.42
N ARG A 113 6.78 -18.51 -3.33
CA ARG A 113 8.18 -18.90 -3.50
C ARG A 113 8.95 -18.65 -2.20
N GLU A 114 8.81 -17.46 -1.64
CA GLU A 114 9.50 -17.10 -0.41
C GLU A 114 9.02 -17.90 0.80
N ALA A 115 7.72 -18.17 0.90
CA ALA A 115 7.15 -19.00 1.96
C ALA A 115 7.71 -20.43 1.95
N LYS A 116 7.83 -21.04 0.77
CA LYS A 116 8.46 -22.36 0.61
C LYS A 116 9.95 -22.33 0.95
N ASP A 117 10.66 -21.32 0.48
CA ASP A 117 12.09 -21.15 0.78
C ASP A 117 12.35 -20.81 2.26
N ALA A 118 11.31 -20.43 3.01
CA ALA A 118 11.37 -20.20 4.46
C ALA A 118 10.95 -21.43 5.28
N ASP A 119 10.57 -22.53 4.64
CA ASP A 119 9.97 -23.71 5.29
C ASP A 119 8.87 -23.30 6.29
N ALA A 120 7.99 -22.36 5.89
CA ALA A 120 6.98 -21.78 6.77
C ALA A 120 5.75 -22.68 6.90
N ASP A 121 5.40 -23.00 8.14
CA ASP A 121 4.21 -23.80 8.48
C ASP A 121 3.00 -22.90 8.80
N TYR A 122 3.23 -21.67 9.24
CA TYR A 122 2.18 -20.71 9.61
C TYR A 122 2.21 -19.44 8.75
N LEU A 123 1.03 -18.89 8.49
CA LEU A 123 0.87 -17.56 7.90
C LEU A 123 0.41 -16.56 8.96
N VAL A 124 1.14 -15.46 9.14
CA VAL A 124 0.68 -14.34 9.97
C VAL A 124 0.04 -13.28 9.07
N GLN A 125 -1.11 -12.75 9.49
CA GLN A 125 -1.84 -11.72 8.76
C GLN A 125 -2.21 -10.53 9.65
N GLY A 126 -2.11 -9.33 9.10
CA GLY A 126 -2.58 -8.09 9.74
C GLY A 126 -4.09 -7.86 9.60
N THR A 127 -4.91 -8.91 9.54
CA THR A 127 -6.38 -8.79 9.43
C THR A 127 -6.93 -8.05 10.65
N ILE A 128 -7.78 -7.04 10.43
CA ILE A 128 -8.41 -6.27 11.52
C ILE A 128 -9.92 -6.53 11.63
N TYR A 129 -10.54 -6.06 12.70
CA TYR A 129 -11.97 -6.32 12.98
C TYR A 129 -12.93 -5.85 11.86
N PRO A 130 -12.76 -4.66 11.25
CA PRO A 130 -13.53 -4.26 10.08
C PRO A 130 -13.48 -5.25 8.91
N ASP A 131 -12.32 -5.84 8.61
CA ASP A 131 -12.14 -6.77 7.49
C ASP A 131 -12.96 -8.05 7.68
N ARG A 132 -13.04 -8.53 8.93
CA ARG A 132 -13.80 -9.72 9.29
C ARG A 132 -15.30 -9.52 9.10
N ILE A 133 -15.83 -8.37 9.53
CA ILE A 133 -17.26 -8.06 9.36
C ILE A 133 -17.64 -7.96 7.89
N GLU A 134 -16.79 -7.34 7.06
CA GLU A 134 -17.04 -7.24 5.61
C GLU A 134 -17.02 -8.61 4.91
N SER A 135 -16.17 -9.51 5.39
CA SER A 135 -16.04 -10.89 4.90
C SER A 135 -17.24 -11.76 5.31
N GLU A 136 -17.70 -11.67 6.57
CA GLU A 136 -18.87 -12.39 7.07
C GLU A 136 -20.20 -11.85 6.49
N GLY A 137 -20.24 -10.55 6.15
CA GLY A 137 -21.40 -9.90 5.53
C GLY A 137 -21.60 -10.20 4.04
N GLY A 138 -20.68 -10.92 3.40
CA GLY A 138 -20.75 -11.26 1.96
C GLY A 138 -20.53 -10.08 1.01
N ILE A 139 -19.92 -8.98 1.50
CA ILE A 139 -19.75 -7.72 0.75
C ILE A 139 -18.37 -7.64 0.08
N LYS A 140 -17.38 -8.42 0.53
CA LYS A 140 -16.09 -8.59 -0.16
C LYS A 140 -15.74 -10.07 -0.32
N SER A 141 -15.63 -10.53 -1.56
CA SER A 141 -14.93 -11.76 -1.89
C SER A 141 -13.42 -11.48 -1.84
N HIS A 142 -12.76 -11.97 -0.79
CA HIS A 142 -11.30 -12.12 -0.69
C HIS A 142 -10.47 -10.82 -0.67
N HIS A 143 -10.39 -10.18 0.49
CA HIS A 143 -9.18 -9.42 0.84
C HIS A 143 -8.73 -9.85 2.23
N ASN A 144 -7.83 -10.84 2.21
CA ASN A 144 -6.79 -11.18 3.18
C ASN A 144 -6.37 -12.61 2.82
N VAL A 145 -5.47 -12.72 1.84
CA VAL A 145 -4.75 -13.94 1.46
C VAL A 145 -5.64 -15.17 1.09
N GLY A 146 -6.95 -15.00 0.94
CA GLY A 146 -7.89 -16.03 0.45
C GLY A 146 -7.72 -16.41 -1.03
N GLY A 147 -6.58 -16.05 -1.63
CA GLY A 147 -6.20 -16.39 -2.99
C GLY A 147 -4.87 -17.14 -3.07
N LEU A 148 -4.23 -17.54 -1.96
CA LEU A 148 -3.11 -18.48 -2.05
C LEU A 148 -3.59 -19.72 -2.82
N PRO A 149 -2.95 -20.08 -3.95
CA PRO A 149 -3.12 -21.40 -4.54
C PRO A 149 -2.98 -22.48 -3.47
N GLU A 150 -3.60 -23.63 -3.74
CA GLU A 150 -3.54 -24.87 -2.94
C GLU A 150 -2.11 -25.45 -2.76
N ILE A 151 -1.04 -24.68 -3.00
CA ILE A 151 0.34 -25.17 -3.07
C ILE A 151 1.13 -24.85 -1.79
N VAL A 152 0.70 -23.89 -0.98
CA VAL A 152 1.25 -23.68 0.38
C VAL A 152 0.18 -24.02 1.40
N ASP A 153 0.15 -25.29 1.81
CA ASP A 153 -0.70 -25.79 2.89
C ASP A 153 -0.10 -25.35 4.24
N PHE A 154 -0.45 -24.13 4.68
CA PHE A 154 -0.13 -23.69 6.04
C PHE A 154 -0.92 -24.53 7.06
N GLU A 155 -0.27 -24.93 8.16
CA GLU A 155 -0.89 -25.61 9.30
C GLU A 155 -1.90 -24.71 10.02
N GLY A 156 -1.66 -23.39 10.01
CA GLY A 156 -2.53 -22.40 10.64
C GLY A 156 -2.33 -20.98 10.12
N ILE A 157 -3.31 -20.13 10.40
CA ILE A 157 -3.28 -18.69 10.14
C ILE A 157 -3.39 -17.95 11.47
N VAL A 158 -2.44 -17.07 11.75
CA VAL A 158 -2.40 -16.27 12.98
C VAL A 158 -2.73 -14.82 12.65
N GLU A 159 -3.79 -14.28 13.27
CA GLU A 159 -4.30 -12.94 13.03
C GLU A 159 -4.26 -12.10 14.32
N PRO A 160 -3.09 -11.59 14.74
CA PRO A 160 -2.90 -11.04 16.09
C PRO A 160 -3.66 -9.74 16.36
N VAL A 161 -4.14 -9.06 15.31
CA VAL A 161 -4.87 -7.78 15.41
C VAL A 161 -6.34 -7.89 14.98
N ARG A 162 -6.86 -9.12 14.86
CA ARG A 162 -8.21 -9.43 14.35
C ARG A 162 -9.37 -8.78 15.09
N ASP A 163 -9.16 -8.39 16.35
CA ASP A 163 -10.18 -7.80 17.22
C ASP A 163 -10.01 -6.28 17.37
N LEU A 164 -9.02 -5.68 16.70
CA LEU A 164 -8.74 -4.25 16.78
C LEU A 164 -9.42 -3.45 15.65
N TYR A 165 -9.82 -2.21 15.98
CA TYR A 165 -10.14 -1.19 14.97
C TYR A 165 -8.87 -0.46 14.49
N LYS A 166 -8.99 0.30 13.39
CA LYS A 166 -7.85 0.96 12.73
C LYS A 166 -7.12 1.96 13.63
N ASP A 167 -7.86 2.73 14.42
CA ASP A 167 -7.32 3.65 15.42
C ASP A 167 -6.56 2.92 16.53
N GLU A 168 -7.05 1.76 16.96
CA GLU A 168 -6.39 0.92 17.96
C GLU A 168 -5.12 0.27 17.43
N VAL A 169 -5.10 -0.16 16.17
CA VAL A 169 -3.86 -0.64 15.51
C VAL A 169 -2.80 0.46 15.46
N ARG A 170 -3.18 1.72 15.22
CA ARG A 170 -2.25 2.86 15.28
C ARG A 170 -1.74 3.11 16.69
N GLU A 171 -2.56 2.95 17.73
CA GLU A 171 -2.11 3.02 19.13
C GLU A 171 -1.06 1.94 19.43
N VAL A 172 -1.28 0.70 18.98
CA VAL A 172 -0.31 -0.40 19.11
C VAL A 172 0.97 -0.11 18.32
N ALA A 173 0.86 0.41 17.09
CA ALA A 173 2.03 0.77 16.28
C ALA A 173 2.94 1.78 17.00
N ARG A 174 2.36 2.81 17.62
CA ARG A 174 3.11 3.81 18.40
C ARG A 174 3.74 3.19 19.65
N HIS A 175 3.04 2.27 20.33
CA HIS A 175 3.58 1.55 21.49
C HIS A 175 4.81 0.70 21.11
N LEU A 176 4.75 0.00 19.97
CA LEU A 176 5.84 -0.84 19.46
C LEU A 176 7.03 -0.02 18.90
N GLY A 177 6.95 1.31 18.92
CA GLY A 177 8.01 2.18 18.40
C GLY A 177 8.14 2.14 16.88
N LEU A 178 7.11 1.70 16.16
CA LEU A 178 7.08 1.83 14.70
C LEU A 178 7.04 3.31 14.34
N ASP A 179 7.83 3.70 13.34
CA ASP A 179 7.98 5.10 12.91
C ASP A 179 6.62 5.79 12.71
N GLU A 180 6.51 7.06 13.11
CA GLU A 180 5.28 7.85 12.96
C GLU A 180 4.78 7.83 11.51
N LEU A 181 5.69 7.74 10.54
CA LEU A 181 5.39 7.62 9.12
C LEU A 181 4.65 6.32 8.76
N VAL A 182 4.79 5.24 9.52
CA VAL A 182 4.02 4.00 9.33
C VAL A 182 2.65 4.10 10.00
N ALA A 183 2.59 4.67 11.20
CA ALA A 183 1.36 4.79 11.97
C ALA A 183 0.34 5.74 11.33
N GLU A 184 0.80 6.91 10.86
CA GLU A 184 -0.08 7.96 10.31
C GLU A 184 -0.23 7.91 8.80
N ARG A 185 0.32 6.88 8.16
CA ARG A 185 0.34 6.80 6.70
C ARG A 185 -1.05 6.77 6.08
N MET A 186 -1.21 7.51 4.99
CA MET A 186 -2.38 7.39 4.14
C MET A 186 -2.51 5.97 3.59
N PRO A 187 -3.76 5.47 3.42
CA PRO A 187 -4.00 4.21 2.76
C PRO A 187 -3.42 4.22 1.35
N PHE A 188 -2.81 3.09 0.97
CA PHE A 188 -2.24 2.87 -0.35
C PHE A 188 -2.80 1.55 -0.90
N PRO A 189 -3.34 1.53 -2.13
CA PRO A 189 -3.97 0.33 -2.68
C PRO A 189 -2.93 -0.77 -2.92
N GLY A 190 -3.31 -2.04 -2.79
CA GLY A 190 -2.44 -3.19 -3.08
C GLY A 190 -1.82 -3.16 -4.49
N PRO A 191 -2.60 -2.86 -5.55
CA PRO A 191 -2.06 -2.60 -6.90
C PRO A 191 -1.15 -1.37 -7.05
N GLY A 192 -1.03 -0.56 -6.00
CA GLY A 192 -0.22 0.64 -5.94
C GLY A 192 -0.49 1.63 -7.07
N LEU A 193 0.57 2.09 -7.72
CA LEU A 193 0.51 3.06 -8.81
C LEU A 193 -0.20 2.52 -10.06
N ALA A 194 -0.43 1.21 -10.19
CA ALA A 194 -1.10 0.65 -11.37
C ALA A 194 -2.56 1.13 -11.51
N VAL A 195 -3.24 1.44 -10.40
CA VAL A 195 -4.61 2.02 -10.40
C VAL A 195 -4.60 3.56 -10.39
N ARG A 196 -3.41 4.16 -10.49
CA ARG A 196 -3.21 5.61 -10.64
C ARG A 196 -2.72 5.95 -12.04
N ILE A 197 -2.74 4.99 -12.96
CA ILE A 197 -2.28 5.15 -14.34
C ILE A 197 -3.36 4.60 -15.26
N ILE A 198 -4.04 5.51 -15.96
CA ILE A 198 -5.09 5.14 -16.91
C ILE A 198 -4.47 4.41 -18.11
N GLY A 199 -5.05 3.25 -18.41
CA GLY A 199 -4.62 2.34 -19.48
C GLY A 199 -3.32 1.61 -19.16
N GLU A 200 -2.49 1.40 -20.19
CA GLU A 200 -1.27 0.59 -20.09
C GLU A 200 -0.24 1.19 -19.13
N ILE A 201 0.37 0.34 -18.31
CA ILE A 201 1.46 0.70 -17.40
C ILE A 201 2.78 0.65 -18.17
N THR A 202 3.44 1.79 -18.25
CA THR A 202 4.77 1.90 -18.88
C THR A 202 5.73 2.52 -17.88
N GLU A 203 7.04 2.25 -18.03
CA GLU A 203 8.05 2.83 -17.13
C GLU A 203 7.99 4.37 -17.11
N GLU A 204 7.75 4.99 -18.26
CA GLU A 204 7.55 6.44 -18.38
C GLU A 204 6.37 6.94 -17.54
N LYS A 205 5.19 6.32 -17.67
CA LYS A 205 4.01 6.72 -16.87
C LYS A 205 4.23 6.44 -15.38
N LEU A 206 4.92 5.35 -15.06
CA LEU A 206 5.18 4.94 -13.69
C LEU A 206 6.12 5.91 -12.98
N GLU A 207 7.17 6.38 -13.66
CA GLU A 207 8.06 7.43 -13.15
C GLU A 207 7.28 8.73 -12.86
N VAL A 208 6.47 9.18 -13.82
CA VAL A 208 5.61 10.37 -13.66
C VAL A 208 4.64 10.19 -12.49
N ALA A 209 3.97 9.05 -12.40
CA ALA A 209 3.02 8.77 -11.32
C ALA A 209 3.72 8.77 -9.96
N ARG A 210 4.88 8.13 -9.84
CA ARG A 210 5.62 8.00 -8.58
C ARG A 210 6.07 9.35 -8.03
N GLU A 211 6.71 10.15 -8.87
CA GLU A 211 7.19 11.48 -8.49
C GLU A 211 6.04 12.46 -8.25
N ALA A 212 4.99 12.42 -9.09
CA ALA A 212 3.83 13.27 -8.87
C ALA A 212 3.10 12.93 -7.56
N ASN A 213 2.99 11.65 -7.20
CA ASN A 213 2.43 11.26 -5.91
C ASN A 213 3.28 11.78 -4.76
N HIS A 214 4.60 11.63 -4.82
CA HIS A 214 5.49 12.15 -3.80
C HIS A 214 5.33 13.68 -3.59
N VAL A 215 5.24 14.45 -4.68
CA VAL A 215 4.97 15.90 -4.58
C VAL A 215 3.61 16.18 -3.93
N VAL A 216 2.57 15.43 -4.29
CA VAL A 216 1.23 15.60 -3.72
C VAL A 216 1.20 15.25 -2.24
N GLU A 217 1.87 14.16 -1.84
CA GLU A 217 1.98 13.73 -0.45
C GLU A 217 2.65 14.82 0.40
N GLU A 218 3.78 15.37 -0.05
CA GLU A 218 4.49 16.44 0.68
C GLU A 218 3.71 17.75 0.76
N GLU A 219 3.14 18.23 -0.35
CA GLU A 219 2.47 19.54 -0.37
C GLU A 219 1.11 19.53 0.34
N LEU A 220 0.51 18.35 0.53
CA LEU A 220 -0.81 18.20 1.15
C LEU A 220 -0.78 17.58 2.55
N GLU A 221 0.38 17.30 3.11
CA GLU A 221 0.53 16.74 4.46
C GLU A 221 -0.21 17.59 5.51
N GLU A 222 -0.06 18.92 5.46
CA GLU A 222 -0.68 19.87 6.40
C GLU A 222 -2.23 19.91 6.33
N TYR A 223 -2.83 19.32 5.30
CA TYR A 223 -4.29 19.26 5.12
C TYR A 223 -4.89 18.00 5.74
N GLU A 224 -4.05 17.13 6.32
CA GLU A 224 -4.45 15.86 6.97
C GLU A 224 -5.47 15.07 6.13
N PRO A 225 -5.21 14.83 4.83
CA PRO A 225 -6.16 14.15 3.96
C PRO A 225 -6.39 12.72 4.44
N TRP A 226 -7.61 12.23 4.23
CA TRP A 226 -7.84 10.78 4.32
C TRP A 226 -7.01 10.06 3.26
N GLN A 227 -6.97 10.60 2.04
CA GLN A 227 -6.07 10.15 1.00
C GLN A 227 -5.80 11.31 0.03
N ALA A 228 -4.53 11.49 -0.32
CA ALA A 228 -4.05 12.37 -1.36
C ALA A 228 -3.20 11.59 -2.36
N LEU A 229 -3.42 11.81 -3.66
CA LEU A 229 -2.76 11.07 -4.73
C LEU A 229 -2.63 11.88 -6.00
N ALA A 230 -1.71 11.44 -6.86
CA ALA A 230 -1.63 11.85 -8.25
C ALA A 230 -1.95 10.68 -9.20
N ALA A 231 -2.62 10.96 -10.31
CA ALA A 231 -2.93 9.97 -11.35
C ALA A 231 -2.55 10.46 -12.75
N VAL A 232 -2.00 9.59 -13.60
CA VAL A 232 -1.69 9.89 -15.00
C VAL A 232 -2.90 9.53 -15.86
N ILE A 233 -3.60 10.55 -16.35
CA ILE A 233 -4.97 10.37 -16.92
C ILE A 233 -5.05 10.54 -18.44
N GLY A 234 -3.98 10.93 -19.11
CA GLY A 234 -3.98 11.10 -20.57
C GLY A 234 -2.88 12.03 -21.07
N LYS A 235 -3.00 12.51 -22.31
CA LYS A 235 -2.07 13.47 -22.91
C LYS A 235 -2.77 14.77 -23.34
N ALA A 236 -2.08 15.88 -23.21
CA ALA A 236 -2.51 17.19 -23.68
C ALA A 236 -1.38 17.94 -24.37
N THR A 237 -1.73 19.01 -25.07
CA THR A 237 -0.73 19.93 -25.62
C THR A 237 -0.29 20.93 -24.55
N GLY A 238 1.01 21.20 -24.52
CA GLY A 238 1.66 22.18 -23.66
C GLY A 238 2.80 22.88 -24.39
N VAL A 239 3.45 23.79 -23.68
CA VAL A 239 4.65 24.50 -24.16
C VAL A 239 5.71 24.40 -23.08
N LYS A 240 6.91 23.94 -23.44
CA LYS A 240 8.08 23.94 -22.57
C LYS A 240 9.23 24.65 -23.25
N GLY A 241 9.71 25.74 -22.63
CA GLY A 241 10.58 26.71 -23.30
C GLY A 241 9.88 27.25 -24.56
N ASP A 242 10.53 27.14 -25.71
CA ASP A 242 9.97 27.54 -27.00
C ASP A 242 9.39 26.36 -27.81
N ASN A 243 9.33 25.15 -27.22
CA ASN A 243 8.89 23.94 -27.92
C ASN A 243 7.47 23.53 -27.53
N ARG A 244 6.67 23.16 -28.53
CA ARG A 244 5.35 22.53 -28.31
C ARG A 244 5.57 21.08 -27.89
N VAL A 245 4.95 20.69 -26.78
CA VAL A 245 5.00 19.32 -26.26
C VAL A 245 3.62 18.68 -26.26
N HIS A 246 3.58 17.36 -26.49
CA HIS A 246 2.39 16.55 -26.26
C HIS A 246 2.68 15.60 -25.09
N GLY A 247 2.45 16.12 -23.89
CA GLY A 247 2.85 15.49 -22.64
C GLY A 247 1.67 14.99 -21.82
N TRP A 248 1.99 14.30 -20.73
CA TRP A 248 1.04 13.72 -19.78
C TRP A 248 0.21 14.79 -19.07
N VAL A 249 -1.03 14.42 -18.76
CA VAL A 249 -1.93 15.13 -17.87
C VAL A 249 -1.94 14.38 -16.55
N VAL A 250 -1.60 15.08 -15.48
CA VAL A 250 -1.64 14.54 -14.11
C VAL A 250 -2.86 15.11 -13.40
N SER A 251 -3.70 14.25 -12.84
CA SER A 251 -4.77 14.63 -11.92
C SER A 251 -4.27 14.57 -10.50
N VAL A 252 -4.51 15.62 -9.73
CA VAL A 252 -4.29 15.68 -8.28
C VAL A 252 -5.64 15.45 -7.62
N ARG A 253 -5.66 14.57 -6.62
CA ARG A 253 -6.87 14.19 -5.91
C ARG A 253 -6.58 14.17 -4.42
N SER A 254 -7.31 14.98 -3.66
CA SER A 254 -7.27 14.97 -2.20
C SER A 254 -8.68 14.89 -1.63
N VAL A 255 -8.89 14.02 -0.65
CA VAL A 255 -10.22 13.78 -0.07
C VAL A 255 -10.22 13.69 1.44
N GLU A 256 -11.31 14.17 2.04
CA GLU A 256 -11.68 13.90 3.42
C GLU A 256 -12.66 12.73 3.46
N SER A 257 -12.44 11.80 4.37
CA SER A 257 -13.35 10.67 4.62
C SER A 257 -13.20 10.18 6.05
N ARG A 258 -14.19 9.41 6.52
CA ARG A 258 -14.12 8.69 7.79
C ARG A 258 -13.70 7.23 7.61
N ASP A 259 -14.14 6.62 6.51
CA ASP A 259 -14.11 5.17 6.28
C ASP A 259 -13.88 4.80 4.81
N GLY A 260 -13.69 5.79 3.93
CA GLY A 260 -13.57 5.60 2.50
C GLY A 260 -14.89 5.29 1.76
N MET A 261 -16.02 5.08 2.44
CA MET A 261 -17.32 4.77 1.79
C MET A 261 -17.93 6.01 1.14
N THR A 262 -17.80 7.16 1.79
CA THR A 262 -18.13 8.49 1.23
C THR A 262 -16.94 9.43 1.41
N ALA A 263 -16.70 10.31 0.46
CA ALA A 263 -15.54 11.20 0.53
C ALA A 263 -15.84 12.56 -0.10
N ARG A 264 -15.30 13.62 0.49
CA ARG A 264 -15.40 14.98 -0.05
C ARG A 264 -14.05 15.39 -0.61
N ALA A 265 -14.00 15.88 -1.86
CA ALA A 265 -12.84 16.59 -2.35
C ALA A 265 -12.47 17.72 -1.38
N GLN A 266 -11.21 17.76 -0.96
CA GLN A 266 -10.71 18.79 -0.05
C GLN A 266 -10.70 20.16 -0.73
N GLU A 267 -10.96 21.21 0.05
CA GLU A 267 -10.73 22.58 -0.36
C GLU A 267 -9.25 22.91 -0.11
N ILE A 268 -8.47 22.98 -1.19
CA ILE A 268 -7.05 23.35 -1.15
C ILE A 268 -6.93 24.80 -1.64
N ASP A 269 -6.17 25.62 -0.93
CA ASP A 269 -5.96 27.00 -1.34
C ASP A 269 -5.21 27.06 -2.68
N TRP A 270 -5.45 28.14 -3.40
CA TRP A 270 -4.92 28.30 -4.75
C TRP A 270 -3.40 28.31 -4.80
N ASP A 271 -2.73 28.87 -3.78
CA ASP A 271 -1.27 28.97 -3.77
C ASP A 271 -0.64 27.58 -3.63
N THR A 272 -1.22 26.70 -2.81
CA THR A 272 -0.80 25.30 -2.70
C THR A 272 -1.02 24.53 -4.01
N LEU A 273 -2.17 24.70 -4.68
CA LEU A 273 -2.40 24.09 -5.99
C LEU A 273 -1.39 24.58 -7.06
N GLN A 274 -1.02 25.86 -7.02
CA GLN A 274 0.02 26.42 -7.91
C GLN A 274 1.42 25.84 -7.61
N ARG A 275 1.76 25.62 -6.32
CA ARG A 275 3.03 24.96 -5.94
C ARG A 275 3.07 23.52 -6.45
N ILE A 276 2.02 22.73 -6.20
CA ILE A 276 1.90 21.34 -6.69
C ILE A 276 2.07 21.30 -8.20
N GLN A 277 1.32 22.11 -8.95
CA GLN A 277 1.43 22.16 -10.40
C GLN A 277 2.85 22.54 -10.85
N SER A 278 3.46 23.54 -10.23
CA SER A 278 4.81 24.00 -10.58
C SER A 278 5.86 22.93 -10.34
N ARG A 279 5.78 22.22 -9.21
CA ARG A 279 6.70 21.12 -8.87
C ARG A 279 6.53 19.94 -9.82
N ILE A 280 5.31 19.46 -10.06
CA ILE A 280 5.05 18.32 -10.96
C ILE A 280 5.46 18.64 -12.41
N THR A 281 5.12 19.83 -12.91
CA THR A 281 5.53 20.22 -14.27
C THR A 281 7.01 20.56 -14.36
N GLY A 282 7.65 20.95 -13.25
CA GLY A 282 9.09 21.22 -13.18
C GLY A 282 9.95 19.96 -13.13
N SER A 283 9.49 18.89 -12.48
CA SER A 283 10.26 17.64 -12.31
C SER A 283 10.30 16.76 -13.56
N HIS A 284 9.33 16.91 -14.48
CA HIS A 284 9.21 16.04 -15.65
C HIS A 284 9.00 16.80 -16.95
N GLU A 285 9.93 16.69 -17.91
CA GLU A 285 9.83 17.31 -19.23
C GLU A 285 8.58 16.88 -20.02
N ASN A 286 8.11 15.66 -19.79
CA ASN A 286 6.97 15.06 -20.48
C ASN A 286 5.62 15.31 -19.79
N VAL A 287 5.53 16.08 -18.69
CA VAL A 287 4.23 16.51 -18.13
C VAL A 287 3.82 17.86 -18.72
N ALA A 288 2.63 17.90 -19.32
CA ALA A 288 2.10 19.09 -20.01
C ALA A 288 1.04 19.84 -19.21
N ARG A 289 0.35 19.16 -18.28
CA ARG A 289 -0.78 19.76 -17.55
C ARG A 289 -1.00 19.07 -16.22
N VAL A 290 -1.42 19.84 -15.23
CA VAL A 290 -1.93 19.35 -13.95
C VAL A 290 -3.37 19.83 -13.79
N VAL A 291 -4.24 18.97 -13.28
CA VAL A 291 -5.64 19.28 -12.95
C VAL A 291 -5.92 18.85 -11.50
N TYR A 292 -6.93 19.44 -10.88
CA TYR A 292 -7.38 19.07 -9.54
C TYR A 292 -8.82 18.54 -9.61
N ASP A 293 -9.08 17.41 -8.96
CA ASP A 293 -10.37 16.76 -9.01
C ASP A 293 -11.28 17.16 -7.85
N VAL A 294 -12.34 17.89 -8.21
CA VAL A 294 -13.34 18.46 -7.31
C VAL A 294 -14.57 17.58 -7.10
N THR A 295 -14.58 16.35 -7.62
CA THR A 295 -15.77 15.48 -7.61
C THR A 295 -15.91 14.74 -6.28
N HIS A 296 -17.02 14.82 -5.56
CA HIS A 296 -17.21 14.01 -4.34
C HIS A 296 -17.42 12.51 -4.66
N LYS A 297 -17.27 11.65 -3.65
CA LYS A 297 -17.73 10.26 -3.65
C LYS A 297 -19.01 10.17 -2.81
N PRO A 298 -20.19 9.86 -3.39
CA PRO A 298 -20.51 9.73 -4.83
C PRO A 298 -20.58 11.09 -5.59
N PRO A 299 -20.57 11.13 -6.94
CA PRO A 299 -20.72 10.01 -7.88
C PRO A 299 -19.42 9.30 -8.28
N ALA A 300 -18.26 9.85 -7.95
CA ALA A 300 -16.97 9.26 -8.31
C ALA A 300 -16.48 8.24 -7.27
N THR A 301 -15.42 7.51 -7.62
CA THR A 301 -14.55 6.79 -6.69
C THR A 301 -13.42 7.71 -6.18
N ILE A 302 -12.57 7.22 -5.28
CA ILE A 302 -11.34 7.94 -4.88
C ILE A 302 -10.26 7.73 -5.94
N GLU A 303 -10.06 6.50 -6.39
CA GLU A 303 -9.09 6.10 -7.42
C GLU A 303 -9.62 6.35 -8.85
N TYR A 304 -8.71 6.35 -9.81
CA TYR A 304 -8.93 6.63 -11.25
C TYR A 304 -8.92 5.38 -12.13
N GLU A 305 -8.11 4.39 -11.70
CA GLU A 305 -7.85 3.05 -12.22
C GLU A 305 -7.15 2.93 -13.58
#